data_AF-A0A8J2PPF1-F1
#
_entry.id   AF-A0A8J2PPF1-F1
#
_cell.length_a   1.000
_cell.length_b   1.000
_cell.length_c   1.000
_cell.angle_alpha   90.00
_cell.angle_beta   90.00
_cell.angle_gamma   90.00
#
_symmetry.space_group_name_H-M   'P 1'
#
loop_
_entity.id
_entity.type
_entity.pdbx_description
1 polymer ?
#
loop_
_entity_poly.entity_id
_entity_poly.type
_entity_poly.pdbx_seq_one_letter_code
_entity_poly.pdbx_strand_id
1 'polypeptide(L)' 'LLCNHGRAARYFTETITSPLAFPMCPCDDFDKFIRDECKCPEEDYAYLGEHMSTKTRGVFQIITRNRSPYGHGPRL' A
#
# COMPACT_ATOMS: atom_id res chain seq x y z
N LEU A 1 6.30 3.95 21.84
CA LEU A 1 5.74 2.72 21.21
C LEU A 1 4.43 2.95 20.42
N LEU A 2 3.59 3.94 20.75
CA LEU A 2 2.32 4.20 20.03
C LEU A 2 2.42 4.74 18.59
N CYS A 3 3.56 5.35 18.20
CA CYS A 3 3.68 6.00 16.90
C CYS A 3 3.50 5.04 15.71
N ASN A 4 4.09 3.85 15.77
CA ASN A 4 4.00 2.87 14.68
C ASN A 4 2.71 2.04 14.76
N HIS A 5 2.32 1.62 15.96
CA HIS A 5 1.15 0.76 16.14
C HIS A 5 -0.15 1.44 15.64
N GLY A 6 -0.29 2.75 15.86
CA GLY A 6 -1.46 3.51 15.40
C GLY A 6 -1.48 3.84 13.89
N ARG A 7 -0.39 3.60 13.14
CA ARG A 7 -0.33 3.94 11.71
C ARG A 7 -1.26 3.10 10.86
N ALA A 8 -1.42 1.81 11.18
CA ALA A 8 -2.29 0.92 10.42
C ALA A 8 -3.74 1.45 10.37
N ALA A 9 -4.29 1.86 11.51
CA ALA A 9 -5.62 2.45 11.57
C ALA A 9 -5.72 3.75 10.75
N ARG A 10 -4.70 4.62 10.83
CA ARG A 10 -4.67 5.89 10.08
C ARG A 10 -4.61 5.68 8.56
N TYR A 11 -3.82 4.72 8.10
CA TYR A 11 -3.75 4.36 6.69
C TYR A 11 -5.10 3.80 6.24
N PHE A 12 -5.67 2.86 7.00
CA PHE A 12 -6.96 2.26 6.67
C PHE A 12 -8.09 3.30 6.59
N THR A 13 -8.17 4.25 7.53
CA THR A 13 -9.17 5.32 7.50
C THR A 13 -9.09 6.16 6.21
N GLU A 14 -7.89 6.47 5.72
CA GLU A 14 -7.73 7.23 4.47
C GLU A 14 -8.25 6.46 3.24
N THR A 15 -8.18 5.13 3.25
CA THR A 15 -8.66 4.29 2.14
C THR A 15 -10.18 4.30 1.97
N ILE A 16 -10.93 4.66 3.02
CA ILE A 16 -12.41 4.72 2.98
C ILE A 16 -12.86 5.78 1.98
N THR A 17 -12.22 6.97 2.00
CA THR A 17 -12.54 8.08 1.10
C THR A 17 -11.64 8.15 -0.13
N SER A 18 -10.53 7.42 -0.13
CA SER A 18 -9.53 7.45 -1.21
C SER A 18 -9.06 6.03 -1.56
N PRO A 19 -9.88 5.25 -2.31
CA PRO A 19 -9.64 3.83 -2.56
C PRO A 19 -8.33 3.54 -3.31
N LEU A 20 -7.85 4.49 -4.12
CA LEU A 20 -6.62 4.35 -4.91
C LEU A 20 -5.40 5.01 -4.27
N ALA A 21 -5.49 5.46 -3.01
CA ALA A 21 -4.42 6.22 -2.37
C ALA A 21 -3.13 5.40 -2.11
N PHE A 22 -3.27 4.08 -2.02
CA PHE A 22 -2.23 3.18 -1.54
C PHE A 22 -1.97 2.03 -2.53
N PRO A 23 -1.29 2.28 -3.66
CA PRO A 23 -0.89 1.22 -4.58
C PRO A 23 0.16 0.31 -3.90
N MET A 24 -0.08 -0.99 -3.91
CA MET A 24 0.81 -2.01 -3.36
C MET A 24 1.29 -2.97 -4.45
N CYS A 25 2.58 -3.30 -4.40
CA CYS A 25 3.25 -4.21 -5.33
C CYS A 25 3.35 -5.62 -4.73
N PRO A 26 2.89 -6.68 -5.41
CA PRO A 26 3.11 -8.05 -4.97
C PRO A 26 4.61 -8.40 -4.97
N CYS A 27 5.19 -8.52 -3.79
CA CYS A 27 6.63 -8.77 -3.63
C CYS A 27 6.90 -9.45 -2.28
N ASP A 28 7.68 -10.54 -2.31
CA ASP A 28 7.93 -11.41 -1.16
C ASP A 28 8.86 -10.78 -0.11
N ASP A 29 9.62 -9.77 -0.49
CA ASP A 29 10.65 -9.15 0.33
C ASP A 29 10.73 -7.63 0.12
N PHE A 30 10.86 -6.87 1.21
CA PHE A 30 10.90 -5.42 1.14
C PHE A 30 12.20 -4.89 0.52
N ASP A 31 13.33 -5.57 0.77
CA ASP A 31 14.62 -5.13 0.23
C ASP A 31 14.67 -5.33 -1.30
N LYS A 32 14.09 -6.41 -1.81
CA LYS A 32 13.88 -6.60 -3.26
C LYS A 32 12.99 -5.51 -3.86
N PHE A 33 11.92 -5.14 -3.16
CA PHE A 33 11.00 -4.10 -3.61
C PHE A 33 11.69 -2.73 -3.74
N ILE A 34 12.47 -2.30 -2.75
CA ILE A 34 13.18 -1.00 -2.82
C ILE A 34 14.33 -0.99 -3.83
N ARG A 35 14.88 -2.17 -4.18
CA ARG A 35 15.89 -2.33 -5.24
C ARG A 35 15.27 -2.50 -6.65
N ASP A 36 13.95 -2.40 -6.79
CA ASP A 36 13.23 -2.59 -8.05
C ASP A 36 13.42 -4.00 -8.67
N GLU A 37 13.68 -5.00 -7.83
CA GLU A 37 13.86 -6.40 -8.27
C GLU A 37 12.51 -7.12 -8.44
N CYS A 38 11.48 -6.64 -7.75
CA CYS A 38 10.10 -7.08 -7.95
C CYS A 38 9.46 -6.26 -9.08
N LYS A 39 9.45 -6.81 -10.29
CA LYS A 39 8.74 -6.21 -11.42
C LYS A 39 7.24 -6.22 -11.12
N CYS A 40 6.71 -5.06 -10.73
CA CYS A 40 5.29 -4.83 -10.52
C CYS A 40 4.80 -3.82 -11.56
N PRO A 41 4.33 -4.29 -12.73
CA PRO A 41 3.69 -3.41 -13.68
C PRO A 41 2.38 -2.87 -13.10
N GLU A 42 1.88 -1.74 -13.60
CA GLU A 42 0.75 -1.02 -13.00
C GLU A 42 -0.53 -1.87 -12.91
N GLU A 43 -0.72 -2.75 -13.88
CA GLU A 43 -1.81 -3.73 -13.93
C GLU A 43 -1.81 -4.75 -12.79
N ASP A 44 -0.67 -4.99 -12.14
CA ASP A 44 -0.53 -5.96 -11.05
C ASP A 44 -0.68 -5.32 -9.66
N TYR A 45 -0.85 -4.00 -9.59
CA TYR A 45 -1.04 -3.32 -8.31
C TYR A 45 -2.40 -3.66 -7.69
N ALA A 46 -2.34 -4.06 -6.42
CA ALA A 46 -3.52 -4.05 -5.56
C ALA A 46 -3.54 -2.73 -4.77
N TYR A 47 -4.73 -2.28 -4.39
CA TYR A 47 -4.87 -1.08 -3.55
C TYR A 47 -5.23 -1.47 -2.11
N LEU A 48 -4.49 -0.94 -1.14
CA LEU A 48 -4.76 -1.17 0.27
C LEU A 48 -6.13 -0.58 0.65
N GLY A 49 -6.91 -1.30 1.45
CA GLY A 49 -8.01 -0.70 2.19
C GLY A 49 -9.37 -1.38 2.04
N GLU A 50 -10.40 -0.63 2.39
CA GLU A 50 -11.80 -1.07 2.45
C GLU A 50 -12.30 -1.68 1.13
N HIS A 51 -11.88 -1.13 0.00
CA HIS A 51 -12.35 -1.54 -1.33
C HIS A 51 -11.51 -2.68 -1.94
N MET A 52 -10.55 -3.23 -1.19
CA MET A 52 -9.73 -4.35 -1.66
C MET A 52 -10.59 -5.59 -1.88
N SER A 53 -10.33 -6.31 -2.97
CA SER A 53 -10.95 -7.61 -3.21
C SER A 53 -10.67 -8.59 -2.06
N THR A 54 -11.72 -9.23 -1.54
CA THR A 54 -11.61 -10.29 -0.54
C THR A 54 -10.90 -11.56 -1.05
N LYS A 55 -10.61 -11.62 -2.35
CA LYS A 55 -9.83 -12.68 -3.00
C LYS A 55 -8.33 -12.39 -3.05
N THR A 56 -7.88 -11.17 -2.74
CA THR A 56 -6.46 -10.81 -2.76
C THR A 56 -5.68 -11.64 -1.74
N ARG A 57 -4.56 -12.25 -2.15
CA ARG A 57 -3.70 -13.11 -1.33
C ARG A 57 -2.24 -12.81 -1.65
N GLY A 58 -1.35 -13.11 -0.71
CA GLY A 58 0.10 -12.94 -0.87
C GLY A 58 0.65 -11.78 -0.03
N VAL A 59 1.92 -11.47 -0.26
CA VAL A 59 2.64 -10.37 0.40
C VAL A 59 2.75 -9.21 -0.58
N PHE A 60 2.37 -8.03 -0.11
CA PHE A 60 2.43 -6.80 -0.89
C PHE A 60 3.26 -5.76 -0.14
N GLN A 61 4.10 -5.04 -0.89
CA GLN A 61 4.94 -3.97 -0.37
C GLN A 61 4.40 -2.62 -0.83
N ILE A 62 4.47 -1.62 0.04
CA ILE A 62 4.00 -0.26 -0.21
C ILE A 62 4.89 0.73 0.53
N ILE A 63 5.09 1.90 -0.08
CA ILE A 63 5.72 3.06 0.56
C ILE A 63 4.61 4.06 0.90
N THR A 64 4.68 4.62 2.11
CA THR A 64 3.75 5.67 2.57
C THR A 64 4.53 6.90 3.00
N ARG A 65 3.85 8.05 2.99
CA ARG A 65 4.40 9.30 3.52
C ARG A 65 4.43 9.27 5.04
N ASN A 66 5.27 10.13 5.63
CA ASN A 66 5.38 10.25 7.08
C ASN A 66 4.24 11.07 7.73
N ARG A 67 3.40 11.73 6.93
CA ARG A 67 2.28 12.60 7.33
C ARG A 67 1.11 12.42 6.37
N SER A 68 -0.10 12.76 6.83
CA SER A 68 -1.31 12.73 6.02
C SER A 68 -1.30 13.82 4.93
N PRO A 69 -1.86 13.58 3.72
CA PRO A 69 -2.32 12.26 3.23
C PRO A 69 -1.14 11.31 3.10
N TYR A 70 -1.28 10.10 3.66
CA TYR A 70 -0.21 9.12 3.76
C TYR A 70 -0.01 8.36 2.46
N GLY A 71 -1.08 8.19 1.70
CA GLY A 71 -1.05 7.57 0.38
C GLY A 71 -0.34 8.46 -0.65
N HIS A 72 0.21 7.83 -1.68
CA HIS A 72 0.80 8.54 -2.82
C HIS A 72 -0.24 8.91 -3.88
N GLY A 73 -1.47 8.39 -3.76
CA GLY A 73 -2.48 8.51 -4.80
C GLY A 73 -2.34 7.40 -5.85
N PRO A 74 -3.22 7.40 -6.85
CA PRO A 74 -3.07 6.52 -8.01
C PRO A 74 -1.72 6.80 -8.69
N ARG A 75 -1.00 5.74 -9.08
CA ARG A 75 0.07 5.89 -10.09
C ARG A 75 -0.61 6.19 -11.42
N LEU A 76 -0.14 7.25 -12.09
CA LEU A 76 -0.59 7.73 -13.41
C LEU A 76 0.52 7.50 -14.42
#